data_AF-X0Z1X1-F1
#
_entry.id   AF-X0Z1X1-F1
#
_cell.length_a   1.000
_cell.length_b   1.000
_cell.length_c   1.000
_cell.angle_alpha   90.00
_cell.angle_beta   90.00
_cell.angle_gamma   90.00
#
_symmetry.space_group_name_H-M   'P 1'
#
loop_
_entity.id
_entity.type
_entity.pdbx_description
1 polymer ?
#
loop_
_entity_poly.entity_id
_entity_poly.type
_entity_poly.pdbx_seq_one_letter_code
_entity_poly.pdbx_strand_id
1 'polypeptide(L)'
;ENDQLRTSVRDLQMRLHATQAGAREAARLRQILDLRQLLPGEPLVAEVIARDGLPWFRTLTLNKGASQGVRLNSPVVCPSGVVGRVIAVGPQVARVQLLWDRDSGVGARVERSRVTGVVSGQIGAQSGGTPKLLMKYVPLLADVVPGDVVVTSGLDQIYPKGLVLGRVDSIVGPGAMFK
;
A
#
# COMPACT_ATOMS: atom_id res chain seq x y z
N GLU A 1 25.46 -42.59 17.73
CA GLU A 1 23.99 -42.41 17.60
C GLU A 1 23.56 -40.94 17.73
N ASN A 2 23.92 -40.25 18.83
CA ASN A 2 23.56 -38.83 19.02
C ASN A 2 24.09 -37.88 17.90
N ASP A 3 25.30 -38.12 17.40
CA ASP A 3 25.90 -37.27 16.36
C ASP A 3 25.30 -37.48 14.96
N GLN A 4 24.88 -38.70 14.64
CA GLN A 4 24.16 -38.99 13.40
C GLN A 4 22.77 -38.33 13.43
N LEU A 5 22.05 -38.44 14.55
CA LEU A 5 20.76 -37.77 14.75
C LEU A 5 20.89 -36.24 14.66
N ARG A 6 21.91 -35.64 15.28
CA ARG A 6 22.19 -34.20 15.18
C ARG A 6 22.47 -33.75 13.74
N THR A 7 23.15 -34.59 12.96
CA THR A 7 23.46 -34.31 11.55
C THR A 7 22.20 -34.39 10.68
N SER A 8 21.37 -35.41 10.88
CA SER A 8 20.07 -35.54 10.21
C SER A 8 19.10 -34.40 10.57
N VAL A 9 19.06 -33.96 11.83
CA VAL A 9 18.23 -32.82 12.25
C VAL A 9 18.67 -31.54 11.56
N ARG A 10 19.98 -31.25 11.46
CA ARG A 10 20.47 -30.08 10.72
C ARG A 10 20.12 -30.14 9.22
N ASP A 11 20.29 -31.29 8.58
CA ASP A 11 19.94 -31.46 7.16
C ASP A 11 18.44 -31.25 6.93
N LEU A 12 17.60 -31.84 7.78
CA LEU A 12 16.14 -31.65 7.74
C LEU A 12 15.75 -30.19 7.98
N GLN A 13 16.38 -29.49 8.93
CA GLN A 13 16.14 -28.06 9.16
C GLN A 13 16.53 -27.21 7.96
N MET A 14 17.68 -27.47 7.33
CA MET A 14 18.12 -26.77 6.11
C MET A 14 17.13 -26.97 4.96
N ARG A 15 16.69 -28.22 4.72
CA ARG A 15 15.67 -28.53 3.70
C ARG A 15 14.33 -27.87 4.02
N LEU A 16 13.91 -27.85 5.28
CA LEU A 16 12.68 -27.20 5.72
C LEU A 16 12.74 -25.69 5.48
N HIS A 17 13.86 -25.03 5.80
CA HIS A 17 14.05 -23.61 5.49
C HIS A 17 14.03 -23.33 3.99
N ALA A 18 14.71 -24.14 3.17
CA ALA A 18 14.75 -23.97 1.72
C ALA A 18 13.36 -24.16 1.08
N THR A 19 12.64 -25.21 1.48
CA THR A 19 11.26 -25.47 0.99
C THR A 19 10.29 -24.39 1.42
N GLN A 20 10.39 -23.89 2.66
CA GLN A 20 9.59 -22.76 3.13
C GLN A 20 9.91 -21.47 2.36
N ALA A 21 11.18 -21.19 2.07
CA ALA A 21 11.58 -20.03 1.27
C ALA A 21 10.99 -20.11 -0.15
N GLY A 22 11.11 -21.28 -0.80
CA GLY A 22 10.52 -21.51 -2.12
C GLY A 22 8.99 -21.37 -2.13
N ALA A 23 8.31 -21.92 -1.12
CA ALA A 23 6.86 -21.79 -0.98
C ALA A 23 6.41 -20.33 -0.81
N ARG A 24 7.17 -19.52 -0.04
CA ARG A 24 6.89 -18.09 0.14
C ARG A 24 7.06 -17.31 -1.16
N GLU A 25 8.11 -17.58 -1.93
CA GLU A 25 8.33 -16.91 -3.20
C GLU A 25 7.26 -17.28 -4.23
N ALA A 26 6.89 -18.56 -4.31
CA ALA A 26 5.79 -19.00 -5.16
C ALA A 26 4.46 -18.31 -4.80
N ALA A 27 4.17 -18.14 -3.50
CA ALA A 27 2.99 -17.40 -3.05
C ALA A 27 3.05 -15.91 -3.43
N ARG A 28 4.21 -15.26 -3.26
CA ARG A 28 4.43 -13.86 -3.64
C ARG A 28 4.26 -13.64 -5.14
N LEU A 29 4.86 -14.50 -5.97
CA LEU A 29 4.75 -14.41 -7.43
C LEU A 29 3.29 -14.58 -7.90
N ARG A 30 2.54 -15.51 -7.29
CA ARG A 30 1.09 -15.65 -7.57
C ARG A 30 0.32 -14.37 -7.27
N GLN A 31 0.54 -13.75 -6.12
CA GLN A 31 -0.11 -12.49 -5.77
C GLN A 31 0.20 -11.35 -6.75
N ILE A 32 1.43 -11.29 -7.27
CA ILE A 32 1.83 -10.31 -8.28
C ILE A 32 1.13 -10.59 -9.62
N LEU A 33 1.00 -11.85 -10.01
CA LEU A 33 0.28 -12.26 -11.23
C LEU A 33 -1.22 -11.93 -11.14
N ASP A 34 -1.85 -12.19 -10.00
CA ASP A 34 -3.27 -11.86 -9.77
C ASP A 34 -3.49 -10.34 -9.84
N LEU A 35 -2.58 -9.57 -9.25
CA LEU A 35 -2.63 -8.11 -9.30
C LEU A 35 -2.49 -7.57 -10.73
N ARG A 36 -1.64 -8.20 -11.56
CA ARG A 36 -1.46 -7.81 -12.96
C ARG A 36 -2.76 -7.92 -13.78
N GLN A 37 -3.68 -8.81 -13.41
CA GLN A 37 -4.97 -8.97 -14.10
C GLN A 37 -5.99 -7.89 -13.70
N LEU A 38 -5.82 -7.28 -12.53
CA LEU A 38 -6.75 -6.28 -11.98
C LEU A 38 -6.40 -4.84 -12.37
N LEU A 39 -5.17 -4.60 -12.83
CA LEU A 39 -4.68 -3.26 -13.14
C LEU A 39 -4.87 -2.92 -14.63
N PRO A 40 -5.22 -1.66 -14.95
CA PRO A 40 -5.22 -1.21 -16.33
C PRO A 40 -3.79 -1.09 -16.85
N GLY A 41 -3.52 -1.67 -18.02
CA GLY A 41 -2.22 -1.62 -18.69
C GLY A 41 -1.22 -2.67 -18.21
N GLU A 42 0.05 -2.49 -18.57
CA GLU A 42 1.13 -3.38 -18.16
C GLU A 42 1.84 -2.82 -16.91
N PRO A 43 1.69 -3.45 -15.72
CA PRO A 43 2.33 -2.96 -14.51
C PRO A 43 3.83 -3.25 -14.53
N LEU A 44 4.61 -2.27 -14.08
CA LEU A 44 6.05 -2.42 -13.87
C LEU A 44 6.32 -2.93 -12.45
N VAL A 45 6.93 -4.11 -12.35
CA VAL A 45 7.34 -4.67 -11.06
C VAL A 45 8.66 -4.02 -10.60
N ALA A 46 8.67 -3.53 -9.36
CA ALA A 46 9.80 -2.87 -8.74
C ALA A 46 10.01 -3.35 -7.30
N GLU A 47 11.24 -3.23 -6.81
CA GLU A 47 11.61 -3.57 -5.44
C GLU A 47 11.98 -2.31 -4.64
N VAL A 48 11.67 -2.33 -3.35
CA VAL A 48 12.03 -1.27 -2.41
C VAL A 48 13.49 -1.45 -2.01
N ILE A 49 14.33 -0.46 -2.33
CA ILE A 49 15.77 -0.47 -2.03
C ILE A 49 16.15 0.46 -0.88
N ALA A 50 15.29 1.43 -0.55
CA ALA A 50 15.48 2.28 0.61
C ALA A 50 14.13 2.72 1.18
N ARG A 51 14.12 2.99 2.48
CA ARG A 51 13.00 3.61 3.19
C ARG A 51 13.53 4.83 3.92
N ASP A 52 12.87 5.96 3.75
CA ASP A 52 13.24 7.15 4.51
C ASP A 52 12.72 7.02 5.95
N GLY A 53 13.60 7.32 6.92
CA GLY A 53 13.32 7.24 8.34
C GLY A 53 12.83 8.56 8.94
N LEU A 54 12.78 9.64 8.13
CA LEU A 54 12.39 10.95 8.64
C LEU A 54 10.90 10.97 9.06
N PRO A 55 10.56 11.50 10.26
CA PRO A 55 9.17 11.55 10.73
C PRO A 55 8.24 12.43 9.87
N TRP A 56 8.82 13.34 9.09
CA TRP A 56 8.13 14.41 8.39
C TRP A 56 7.69 14.00 6.99
N PHE A 57 8.56 13.27 6.29
CA PHE A 57 8.34 12.78 4.94
C PHE A 57 8.48 11.27 4.92
N ARG A 58 7.38 10.60 4.58
CA ARG A 58 7.33 9.15 4.53
C ARG A 58 7.46 8.73 3.09
N THR A 59 8.69 8.38 2.71
CA THR A 59 9.01 7.99 1.34
C THR A 59 9.72 6.66 1.24
N LEU A 60 9.57 6.01 0.09
CA LEU A 60 10.30 4.80 -0.29
C LEU A 60 11.06 5.07 -1.60
N THR A 61 12.19 4.38 -1.78
CA THR A 61 12.92 4.39 -3.05
C THR A 61 12.79 3.03 -3.73
N LEU A 62 12.43 3.05 -5.01
CA LEU A 62 12.29 1.88 -5.87
C LEU A 62 13.51 1.72 -6.79
N ASN A 63 13.84 0.47 -7.15
CA ASN A 63 14.90 0.13 -8.11
C ASN A 63 14.51 0.29 -9.60
N LYS A 64 13.52 1.14 -9.89
CA LYS A 64 13.06 1.46 -11.23
C LYS A 64 12.92 2.97 -11.36
N GLY A 65 13.28 3.51 -12.51
CA GLY A 65 13.23 4.92 -12.83
C GLY A 65 12.76 5.17 -14.27
N ALA A 66 13.13 6.34 -14.81
CA ALA A 66 12.71 6.77 -16.14
C ALA A 66 13.14 5.79 -17.24
N SER A 67 14.30 5.15 -17.12
CA SER A 67 14.80 4.18 -18.11
C SER A 67 13.91 2.93 -18.24
N GLN A 68 13.09 2.62 -17.23
CA GLN A 68 12.11 1.54 -17.27
C GLN A 68 10.67 2.03 -17.49
N GLY A 69 10.49 3.33 -17.78
CA GLY A 69 9.18 3.91 -18.04
C GLY A 69 8.42 4.41 -16.82
N VAL A 70 9.05 4.50 -15.64
CA VAL A 70 8.43 5.15 -14.47
C VAL A 70 8.21 6.63 -14.77
N ARG A 71 7.03 7.15 -14.44
CA ARG A 71 6.67 8.55 -14.64
C ARG A 71 6.31 9.21 -13.30
N LEU A 72 6.38 10.54 -13.27
CA LEU A 72 5.85 11.30 -12.15
C LEU A 72 4.35 11.01 -11.99
N ASN A 73 3.87 10.94 -10.75
CA ASN A 73 2.50 10.55 -10.41
C ASN A 73 2.10 9.12 -10.80
N SER A 74 3.03 8.24 -11.16
CA SER A 74 2.68 6.82 -11.30
C SER A 74 2.18 6.27 -9.95
N PRO A 75 1.01 5.59 -9.92
CA PRO A 75 0.51 4.95 -8.72
C PRO A 75 1.36 3.73 -8.39
N VAL A 76 1.60 3.50 -7.10
CA VAL A 76 2.34 2.35 -6.60
C VAL A 76 1.40 1.52 -5.74
N VAL A 77 1.28 0.25 -6.10
CA VAL A 77 0.36 -0.70 -5.45
C VAL A 77 1.09 -1.99 -5.07
N CYS A 78 0.52 -2.70 -4.12
CA CYS A 78 0.90 -4.06 -3.76
C CYS A 78 -0.38 -4.91 -3.61
N PRO A 79 -0.27 -6.24 -3.43
CA PRO A 79 -1.43 -7.10 -3.29
C PRO A 79 -2.40 -6.71 -2.16
N SER A 80 -1.91 -6.02 -1.12
CA SER A 80 -2.75 -5.53 -0.02
C SER A 80 -3.43 -4.18 -0.27
N GLY A 81 -3.11 -3.49 -1.38
CA GLY A 81 -3.71 -2.21 -1.73
C GLY A 81 -2.73 -1.14 -2.20
N VAL A 82 -3.14 0.12 -2.09
CA VAL A 82 -2.32 1.26 -2.51
C VAL A 82 -1.19 1.51 -1.53
N VAL A 83 0.03 1.66 -2.07
CA VAL A 83 1.22 2.05 -1.30
C VAL A 83 1.39 3.57 -1.32
N GLY A 84 1.18 4.20 -2.48
CA GLY A 84 1.36 5.64 -2.65
C GLY A 84 1.56 6.06 -4.11
N ARG A 85 2.24 7.18 -4.35
CA ARG A 85 2.55 7.68 -5.70
C ARG A 85 4.00 8.08 -5.86
N VAL A 86 4.50 8.00 -7.08
CA VAL A 86 5.82 8.49 -7.45
C VAL A 86 5.85 10.02 -7.43
N ILE A 87 6.76 10.61 -6.63
CA ILE A 87 6.95 12.06 -6.48
C ILE A 87 8.27 12.58 -7.05
N ALA A 88 9.22 11.68 -7.33
CA ALA A 88 10.47 12.02 -8.02
C ALA A 88 10.95 10.82 -8.83
N VAL A 89 11.51 11.08 -10.01
CA VAL A 89 12.03 10.06 -10.92
C VAL A 89 13.45 10.43 -11.31
N GLY A 90 14.40 9.54 -11.00
CA GLY A 90 15.74 9.55 -11.56
C GLY A 90 15.85 8.53 -12.71
N PRO A 91 17.04 8.40 -13.33
CA PRO A 91 17.24 7.47 -14.45
C PRO A 91 16.91 6.01 -14.10
N GLN A 92 17.41 5.54 -12.94
CA GLN A 92 17.32 4.14 -12.52
C GLN A 92 16.50 3.92 -11.23
N VAL A 93 16.11 5.00 -10.56
CA VAL A 93 15.40 4.95 -9.28
C VAL A 93 14.25 5.94 -9.26
N ALA A 94 13.25 5.68 -8.43
CA ALA A 94 12.12 6.57 -8.22
C ALA A 94 11.78 6.66 -6.74
N ARG A 95 11.34 7.84 -6.31
CA ARG A 95 10.88 8.10 -4.95
C ARG A 95 9.37 8.11 -4.89
N VAL A 96 8.83 7.39 -3.92
CA VAL A 96 7.39 7.20 -3.71
C VAL A 96 7.00 7.88 -2.42
N GLN A 97 6.00 8.75 -2.46
CA GLN A 97 5.32 9.27 -1.28
C GLN A 97 4.30 8.24 -0.82
N LEU A 98 4.37 7.85 0.45
CA LEU A 98 3.49 6.84 1.03
C LEU A 98 2.08 7.40 1.30
N LEU A 99 1.07 6.53 1.24
CA LEU A 99 -0.35 6.88 1.50
C LEU A 99 -0.60 7.45 2.90
N TRP A 100 0.24 7.11 3.88
CA TRP A 100 0.13 7.62 5.24
C TRP A 100 1.09 8.79 5.53
N ASP A 101 1.66 9.39 4.48
CA ASP A 101 2.34 10.67 4.57
C ASP A 101 1.33 11.81 4.79
N ARG A 102 1.71 12.87 5.52
CA ARG A 102 0.79 13.99 5.83
C ARG A 102 0.39 14.79 4.59
N ASP A 103 1.28 14.85 3.60
CA ASP A 103 1.11 15.60 2.36
C ASP A 103 0.60 14.68 1.24
N SER A 104 0.23 13.44 1.57
CA SER A 104 -0.44 12.55 0.63
C SER A 104 -1.93 12.91 0.51
N GLY A 105 -2.46 12.69 -0.70
CA GLY A 105 -3.88 12.82 -0.97
C GLY A 105 -4.28 11.81 -2.03
N VAL A 106 -5.32 11.04 -1.75
CA VAL A 106 -5.90 10.08 -2.68
C VAL A 106 -7.40 10.26 -2.76
N GLY A 107 -7.93 10.41 -3.97
CA GLY A 107 -9.36 10.42 -4.20
C GLY A 107 -9.95 9.07 -3.78
N ALA A 108 -10.84 9.08 -2.81
CA ALA A 108 -11.37 7.88 -2.18
C ALA A 108 -12.89 7.81 -2.30
N ARG A 109 -13.41 6.59 -2.22
CA ARG A 109 -14.83 6.29 -2.24
C ARG A 109 -15.13 5.09 -1.35
N VAL A 110 -16.16 5.21 -0.53
CA VAL A 110 -16.73 4.07 0.20
C VAL A 110 -17.38 3.13 -0.80
N GLU A 111 -17.03 1.85 -0.73
CA GLU A 111 -17.47 0.86 -1.71
C GLU A 111 -18.99 0.71 -1.72
N ARG A 112 -19.57 0.50 -0.52
CA ARG A 112 -21.00 0.28 -0.26
C ARG A 112 -21.86 1.51 -0.58
N SER A 113 -21.63 2.61 0.14
CA SER A 113 -22.48 3.81 0.06
C SER A 113 -22.12 4.77 -1.06
N ARG A 114 -21.04 4.50 -1.81
CA ARG A 114 -20.55 5.34 -2.91
C ARG A 114 -20.09 6.75 -2.49
N VAL A 115 -20.07 7.04 -1.19
CA VAL A 115 -19.65 8.32 -0.63
C VAL A 115 -18.19 8.59 -0.98
N THR A 116 -17.90 9.79 -1.50
CA THR A 116 -16.55 10.20 -1.90
C THR A 116 -15.90 11.08 -0.84
N GLY A 117 -14.57 11.11 -0.85
CA GLY A 117 -13.76 11.98 0.00
C GLY A 117 -12.29 11.91 -0.39
N VAL A 118 -11.43 12.50 0.44
CA VAL A 118 -9.98 12.48 0.24
C VAL A 118 -9.32 11.75 1.39
N VAL A 119 -8.57 10.69 1.10
CA VAL A 119 -7.77 9.97 2.10
C VAL A 119 -6.38 10.58 2.16
N SER A 120 -5.90 10.88 3.37
CA SER A 120 -4.55 11.37 3.66
C SER A 120 -4.00 10.71 4.93
N GLY A 121 -2.68 10.69 5.08
CA GLY A 121 -2.04 10.31 6.34
C GLY A 121 -2.38 11.22 7.50
N GLN A 122 -2.47 10.65 8.71
CA GLN A 122 -2.70 11.41 9.95
C GLN A 122 -1.39 11.61 10.73
N ILE A 123 -1.14 12.85 11.17
CA ILE A 123 0.01 13.20 12.03
C ILE A 123 -0.21 12.61 13.43
N GLY A 124 0.83 12.01 14.02
CA GLY A 124 0.81 11.53 15.41
C GLY A 124 0.09 10.20 15.64
N ALA A 125 -0.63 9.66 14.65
CA ALA A 125 -1.33 8.39 14.77
C ALA A 125 -0.39 7.20 14.48
N GLN A 126 0.60 7.02 15.34
CA GLN A 126 1.32 5.76 15.55
C GLN A 126 0.84 5.18 16.89
N SER A 127 -0.43 4.80 16.98
CA SER A 127 -0.87 3.94 18.09
C SER A 127 -0.69 2.49 17.67
N GLY A 128 0.29 1.79 18.27
CA GLY A 128 0.43 0.35 18.10
C GLY A 128 0.95 -0.13 16.74
N GLY A 129 1.71 0.69 16.00
CA GLY A 129 2.49 0.24 14.84
C GLY A 129 1.76 0.24 13.48
N THR A 130 0.45 0.48 13.42
CA THR A 130 -0.28 0.62 12.16
C THR A 130 -0.54 2.11 11.86
N PRO A 131 -0.09 2.65 10.72
CA PRO A 131 -0.36 4.03 10.36
C PRO A 131 -1.88 4.23 10.12
N LYS A 132 -2.49 5.20 10.82
CA LYS A 132 -3.89 5.56 10.56
C LYS A 132 -4.01 6.53 9.39
N LEU A 133 -5.07 6.33 8.62
CA LEU A 133 -5.49 7.19 7.52
C LEU A 133 -6.73 7.97 7.92
N LEU A 134 -6.85 9.19 7.43
CA LEU A 134 -8.00 10.04 7.63
C LEU A 134 -8.69 10.30 6.30
N MET A 135 -9.97 9.97 6.20
CA MET A 135 -10.83 10.34 5.07
C MET A 135 -11.53 11.67 5.41
N LYS A 136 -11.28 12.69 4.61
CA LYS A 136 -11.81 14.05 4.76
C LYS A 136 -12.89 14.34 3.73
N TYR A 137 -13.66 15.41 3.98
CA TYR A 137 -14.71 15.93 3.10
C TYR A 137 -15.88 14.95 2.93
N VAL A 138 -16.17 14.17 3.97
CA VAL A 138 -17.31 13.27 4.00
C VAL A 138 -18.55 14.08 4.42
N PRO A 139 -19.64 14.10 3.63
CA PRO A 139 -20.85 14.82 3.99
C PRO A 139 -21.40 14.38 5.35
N LEU A 140 -21.93 15.31 6.15
CA LEU A 140 -22.45 14.99 7.49
C LEU A 140 -23.55 13.92 7.47
N LEU A 141 -24.44 13.98 6.46
CA LEU A 141 -25.53 13.01 6.28
C LEU A 141 -25.11 11.75 5.51
N ALA A 142 -23.83 11.59 5.20
CA ALA A 142 -23.35 10.41 4.49
C ALA A 142 -23.55 9.13 5.32
N ASP A 143 -24.06 8.10 4.65
CA ASP A 143 -24.14 6.74 5.17
C ASP A 143 -22.75 6.10 5.10
N VAL A 144 -22.01 6.16 6.20
CA VAL A 144 -20.72 5.50 6.38
C VAL A 144 -20.78 4.80 7.73
N VAL A 145 -20.36 3.53 7.77
CA VAL A 145 -20.34 2.73 9.00
C VAL A 145 -18.95 2.10 9.20
N PRO A 146 -18.53 1.84 10.45
CA PRO A 146 -17.33 1.06 10.72
C PRO A 146 -17.36 -0.29 9.98
N GLY A 147 -16.22 -0.70 9.43
CA GLY A 147 -16.07 -1.90 8.61
C GLY A 147 -16.27 -1.67 7.10
N ASP A 148 -16.82 -0.53 6.68
CA ASP A 148 -16.96 -0.19 5.26
C ASP A 148 -15.59 -0.18 4.56
N VAL A 149 -15.53 -0.79 3.38
CA VAL A 149 -14.32 -0.80 2.55
C VAL A 149 -14.18 0.54 1.82
N VAL A 150 -12.99 1.12 1.87
CA VAL A 150 -12.64 2.35 1.17
C VAL A 150 -11.71 2.01 0.01
N VAL A 151 -12.08 2.45 -1.18
CA VAL A 151 -11.33 2.23 -2.43
C VAL A 151 -10.99 3.55 -3.11
N THR A 152 -10.04 3.54 -4.03
CA THR A 152 -9.75 4.70 -4.90
C THR A 152 -10.96 5.05 -5.77
N SER A 153 -11.25 6.35 -5.88
CA SER A 153 -12.38 6.86 -6.66
C SER A 153 -12.07 6.89 -8.17
N GLY A 154 -10.79 7.08 -8.53
CA GLY A 154 -10.33 7.33 -9.90
C GLY A 154 -10.52 8.77 -10.38
N LEU A 155 -10.99 9.67 -9.52
CA LEU A 155 -11.27 11.07 -9.90
C LEU A 155 -10.00 11.93 -10.00
N ASP A 156 -8.92 11.52 -9.32
CA ASP A 156 -7.64 12.23 -9.34
C ASP A 156 -6.79 11.95 -10.59
N GLN A 157 -7.22 11.01 -11.45
CA GLN A 157 -6.49 10.53 -12.63
C GLN A 157 -5.08 9.97 -12.33
N ILE A 158 -4.75 9.79 -11.06
CA ILE A 158 -3.48 9.21 -10.59
C ILE A 158 -3.70 7.73 -10.33
N TYR A 159 -4.73 7.41 -9.56
CA TYR A 159 -5.01 6.03 -9.17
C TYR A 159 -6.15 5.47 -10.03
N PRO A 160 -5.99 4.26 -10.60
CA PRO A 160 -7.12 3.51 -11.13
C PRO A 160 -8.22 3.38 -10.09
N LYS A 161 -9.48 3.41 -10.53
CA LYS A 161 -10.64 3.22 -9.65
C LYS A 161 -10.68 1.79 -9.09
N GLY A 162 -11.03 1.66 -7.81
CA GLY A 162 -11.32 0.36 -7.19
C GLY A 162 -10.15 -0.30 -6.45
N LEU A 163 -9.02 0.38 -6.29
CA LEU A 163 -7.90 -0.10 -5.48
C LEU A 163 -8.19 0.09 -4.00
N VAL A 164 -7.96 -0.94 -3.19
CA VAL A 164 -8.24 -0.89 -1.74
C VAL A 164 -7.28 0.08 -1.04
N LEU A 165 -7.87 0.97 -0.23
CA LEU A 165 -7.15 1.89 0.66
C LEU A 165 -7.19 1.42 2.11
N GLY A 166 -8.29 0.77 2.52
CA GLY A 166 -8.46 0.25 3.87
C GLY A 166 -9.93 0.02 4.23
N ARG A 167 -10.20 -0.03 5.54
CA ARG A 167 -11.56 -0.11 6.10
C ARG A 167 -11.77 1.01 7.11
N VAL A 168 -13.01 1.47 7.24
CA VAL A 168 -13.40 2.46 8.24
C VAL A 168 -13.25 1.84 9.64
N ASP A 169 -12.33 2.38 10.44
CA ASP A 169 -12.10 1.99 11.84
C ASP A 169 -13.11 2.69 12.76
N SER A 170 -13.17 4.01 12.67
CA SER A 170 -14.03 4.86 13.50
C SER A 170 -14.48 6.09 12.73
N ILE A 171 -15.60 6.68 13.16
CA ILE A 171 -16.14 7.93 12.61
C ILE A 171 -16.14 8.96 13.73
N VAL A 172 -15.55 10.12 13.48
CA VAL A 172 -15.56 11.26 14.40
C VAL A 172 -16.53 12.30 13.84
N GLY A 173 -17.30 12.99 14.68
CA GLY A 173 -18.10 14.13 14.22
C GLY A 173 -18.43 15.10 15.35
N PRO A 174 -18.81 16.37 15.08
CA PRO A 174 -18.56 17.20 13.89
C PRO A 174 -17.75 18.49 14.19
N GLY A 175 -17.02 18.96 13.18
CA GLY A 175 -16.72 20.38 12.98
C GLY A 175 -17.62 20.93 11.86
N ALA A 176 -18.75 21.53 12.23
CA ALA A 176 -19.73 22.34 11.47
C ALA A 176 -20.27 21.88 10.08
N MET A 177 -19.52 21.19 9.20
CA MET A 177 -20.00 20.79 7.86
C MET A 177 -19.55 19.40 7.36
N PHE A 178 -18.55 18.77 7.97
CA PHE A 178 -18.02 17.47 7.54
C PHE A 178 -17.86 16.50 8.72
N LYS A 179 -17.96 15.21 8.43
CA LYS A 179 -17.45 14.11 9.28
C LYS A 179 -15.96 13.92 9.02
#